data_AF-A0A3C1PYS3-F1
#
_entry.id   AF-A0A3C1PYS3-F1
#
_cell.length_a   1.000
_cell.length_b   1.000
_cell.length_c   1.000
_cell.angle_alpha   90.00
_cell.angle_beta   90.00
_cell.angle_gamma   90.00
#
_symmetry.space_group_name_H-M   'P 1'
#
loop_
_entity.id
_entity.type
_entity.pdbx_description
1 polymer ?
#
loop_
_entity_poly.entity_id
_entity_poly.type
_entity_poly.pdbx_seq_one_letter_code
_entity_poly.pdbx_strand_id
1 'polypeptide(L)'
;FYAAPPKAIRAAWEQIFGDEVGQADANELQVMGDIGSDDSDAPVIKLVSGILVDAFKMRASDIHIEPLETSLRIRNRLDGKLIEAATHP
;
A
#
# COMPACT_ATOMS: atom_id res chain seq x y z
N PHE A 1 12.88 12.86 2.85
CA PHE A 1 11.87 12.00 3.49
C PHE A 1 10.53 12.70 3.37
N TYR A 2 9.59 12.14 2.60
CA TYR A 2 8.22 12.63 2.57
C TYR A 2 7.44 11.83 3.61
N ALA A 3 6.93 12.49 4.64
CA ALA A 3 6.10 11.86 5.67
C ALA A 3 4.77 12.63 5.74
N ALA A 4 3.66 11.91 5.68
CA ALA A 4 2.34 12.51 5.83
C ALA A 4 1.98 12.52 7.33
N PRO A 5 1.48 13.65 7.88
CA PRO A 5 0.96 13.65 9.24
C PRO A 5 -0.27 12.72 9.33
N PRO A 6 -0.56 12.10 10.49
CA PRO A 6 -1.69 11.17 10.63
C PRO A 6 -3.04 11.72 10.15
N LYS A 7 -3.25 13.03 10.28
CA LYS A 7 -4.43 13.72 9.76
C LYS A 7 -4.54 13.66 8.24
N ALA A 8 -3.42 13.82 7.52
CA ALA A 8 -3.40 13.76 6.06
C ALA A 8 -3.65 12.33 5.56
N ILE A 9 -3.14 11.32 6.27
CA ILE A 9 -3.42 9.91 5.95
C ILE A 9 -4.91 9.60 6.12
N ARG A 10 -5.53 10.03 7.22
CA ARG A 10 -6.97 9.85 7.45
C ARG A 10 -7.83 10.53 6.40
N ALA A 11 -7.52 11.78 6.06
CA ALA A 11 -8.24 12.51 5.02
C ALA A 11 -8.12 11.83 3.64
N ALA A 12 -6.93 11.35 3.28
CA ALA A 12 -6.73 10.59 2.05
C ALA A 12 -7.51 9.27 2.07
N TRP A 13 -7.56 8.60 3.21
CA TRP A 13 -8.31 7.35 3.38
C TRP A 13 -9.81 7.54 3.20
N GLU A 14 -10.39 8.55 3.86
CA GLU A 14 -11.81 8.92 3.72
C GLU A 14 -12.15 9.29 2.26
N GLN A 15 -11.24 10.02 1.59
CA GLN A 15 -11.44 10.42 0.20
C GLN A 15 -11.38 9.25 -0.79
N ILE A 16 -10.50 8.27 -0.57
CA ILE A 16 -10.26 7.15 -1.49
C ILE A 16 -11.24 6.00 -1.25
N PHE A 17 -11.55 5.69 0.01
CA PHE A 17 -12.29 4.48 0.38
C PHE A 17 -13.65 4.76 1.05
N GLY A 18 -14.01 6.01 1.32
CA GLY A 18 -15.25 6.36 2.01
C GLY A 18 -15.29 5.90 3.47
N ASP A 19 -16.46 6.03 4.11
CA ASP A 19 -16.69 5.72 5.53
C ASP A 19 -16.86 4.21 5.81
N GLU A 20 -16.84 3.36 4.79
CA GLU A 20 -17.20 1.93 4.89
C GLU A 20 -16.05 1.04 5.40
N VAL A 21 -14.82 1.56 5.53
CA VAL A 21 -13.65 0.77 5.96
C VAL A 21 -13.48 0.69 7.49
N GLY A 22 -14.48 1.16 8.25
CA GLY A 22 -14.47 1.10 9.73
C GLY A 22 -14.57 -0.32 10.32
N GLN A 23 -14.79 -1.35 9.50
CA GLN A 23 -14.96 -2.75 9.91
C GLN A 23 -14.06 -3.75 9.18
N ALA A 24 -12.95 -3.31 8.56
CA ALA A 24 -12.02 -4.26 7.95
C ALA A 24 -11.24 -5.02 9.04
N ASP A 25 -11.64 -6.28 9.29
CA ASP A 25 -10.81 -7.24 10.02
C ASP A 25 -9.44 -7.32 9.31
N ALA A 26 -8.32 -7.34 10.04
CA ALA A 26 -6.99 -7.38 9.44
C ALA A 26 -6.80 -8.63 8.54
N ASN A 27 -7.59 -9.67 8.79
CA ASN A 27 -7.67 -10.87 7.96
C ASN A 27 -8.53 -10.71 6.69
N GLU A 28 -9.42 -9.72 6.63
CA GLU A 28 -10.30 -9.39 5.50
C GLU A 28 -9.85 -8.18 4.68
N LEU A 29 -8.60 -7.73 4.83
CA LEU A 29 -7.95 -6.90 3.79
C LEU A 29 -7.73 -7.75 2.53
N GLN A 30 -8.80 -8.19 1.90
CA GLN A 30 -8.84 -8.45 0.47
C GLN A 30 -8.59 -7.09 -0.18
N VAL A 31 -7.71 -7.04 -1.19
CA VAL A 31 -7.60 -5.88 -2.08
C VAL A 31 -9.03 -5.56 -2.49
N MET A 32 -9.62 -4.50 -1.89
CA MET A 32 -11.01 -4.13 -2.17
C MET A 32 -11.06 -3.91 -3.68
N GLY A 33 -11.65 -4.88 -4.37
CA GLY A 33 -11.77 -4.95 -5.81
C GLY A 33 -12.83 -3.99 -6.33
N ASP A 34 -12.98 -2.84 -5.68
CA ASP A 34 -13.83 -1.74 -6.12
C ASP A 34 -13.26 -0.43 -5.57
N ILE A 35 -12.05 -0.09 -6.03
CA ILE A 35 -11.56 1.30 -6.00
C ILE A 35 -12.49 2.02 -6.97
N GLY A 36 -13.39 2.83 -6.40
CA GLY A 36 -14.70 3.13 -6.98
C GLY A 36 -14.68 3.49 -8.46
N SER A 37 -15.51 2.77 -9.23
CA SER A 37 -16.29 3.18 -10.41
C SER A 37 -15.72 4.22 -11.40
N ASP A 38 -14.41 4.44 -11.48
CA ASP A 38 -13.74 5.15 -12.55
C ASP A 38 -12.77 4.16 -13.18
N ASP A 39 -13.20 3.56 -14.29
CA ASP A 39 -12.48 2.60 -15.15
C ASP A 39 -11.09 3.10 -15.63
N SER A 40 -10.74 4.33 -15.30
CA SER A 40 -9.48 5.00 -15.62
C SER A 40 -8.40 4.91 -14.55
N ASP A 41 -8.75 4.52 -13.31
CA ASP A 41 -7.80 4.43 -12.21
C ASP A 41 -6.95 3.14 -12.31
N ALA A 42 -5.86 3.36 -13.04
CA ALA A 42 -4.91 2.48 -13.67
C ALA A 42 -4.33 1.36 -12.78
N PRO A 43 -3.80 0.27 -13.38
CA PRO A 43 -3.08 -0.82 -12.72
C PRO A 43 -2.05 -0.40 -11.65
N VAL A 44 -1.51 0.81 -11.76
CA VAL A 44 -0.60 1.43 -10.79
C VAL A 44 -1.25 1.62 -9.42
N ILE A 45 -2.51 2.06 -9.37
CA ILE A 45 -3.22 2.29 -8.11
C ILE A 45 -3.45 0.96 -7.40
N LYS A 46 -3.87 -0.08 -8.13
CA LYS A 46 -4.02 -1.44 -7.58
C LYS A 46 -2.69 -2.00 -7.04
N LEU A 47 -1.59 -1.76 -7.76
CA LEU A 47 -0.25 -2.15 -7.32
C LEU A 47 0.13 -1.45 -6.00
N VAL A 48 -0.02 -0.12 -5.93
CA VAL A 48 0.32 0.65 -4.73
C VAL A 48 -0.55 0.23 -3.54
N SER A 49 -1.86 0.07 -3.76
CA SER A 49 -2.77 -0.42 -2.73
C SER A 49 -2.35 -1.81 -2.22
N GLY A 50 -2.00 -2.73 -3.12
CA GLY A 50 -1.49 -4.06 -2.75
C GLY A 50 -0.24 -3.99 -1.87
N ILE A 51 0.74 -3.15 -2.25
CA ILE A 51 1.98 -2.95 -1.49
C ILE A 51 1.68 -2.46 -0.06
N LEU A 52 0.74 -1.51 0.09
CA LEU A 52 0.35 -0.97 1.39
C LEU A 52 -0.32 -2.02 2.27
N VAL A 53 -1.25 -2.79 1.68
CA VAL A 53 -1.95 -3.88 2.39
C VAL A 53 -0.97 -4.95 2.87
N ASP A 54 -0.05 -5.38 2.00
CA ASP A 54 0.93 -6.40 2.35
C ASP A 54 1.87 -5.92 3.46
N ALA A 55 2.38 -4.69 3.35
CA ALA A 55 3.21 -4.08 4.38
C ALA A 55 2.48 -3.97 5.72
N PHE A 56 1.19 -3.60 5.70
CA PHE A 56 0.36 -3.53 6.91
C PHE A 56 0.16 -4.91 7.55
N LYS A 57 -0.20 -5.93 6.76
CA LYS A 57 -0.37 -7.31 7.25
C LYS A 57 0.91 -7.86 7.87
N MET A 58 2.06 -7.53 7.28
CA MET A 58 3.37 -7.91 7.80
C MET A 58 3.82 -7.06 9.00
N ARG A 59 3.10 -5.98 9.34
CA ARG A 59 3.51 -4.95 10.32
C ARG A 59 4.88 -4.35 10.02
N ALA A 60 5.14 -4.07 8.75
CA ALA A 60 6.37 -3.41 8.32
C ALA A 60 6.44 -1.96 8.86
N SER A 61 7.63 -1.52 9.27
CA SER A 61 7.86 -0.14 9.71
C SER A 61 8.11 0.80 8.54
N ASP A 62 8.74 0.29 7.47
CA ASP A 62 9.12 1.06 6.29
C ASP A 62 8.87 0.21 5.03
N ILE A 63 8.42 0.86 3.97
CA ILE A 63 8.34 0.30 2.62
C ILE A 63 9.39 1.01 1.78
N HIS A 64 10.32 0.24 1.23
CA HIS A 64 11.36 0.69 0.34
C HIS A 64 10.99 0.35 -1.09
N ILE A 65 10.88 1.37 -1.94
CA ILE A 65 10.68 1.23 -3.38
C ILE A 65 12.00 1.64 -4.05
N GLU A 66 12.65 0.68 -4.72
CA GLU A 66 14.01 0.80 -5.24
C GLU A 66 14.03 0.58 -6.76
N PRO A 67 13.98 1.65 -7.55
CA PRO A 67 14.21 1.57 -8.98
C PRO A 67 15.66 1.15 -9.24
N LEU A 68 15.82 0.08 -10.01
CA LEU A 68 17.08 -0.41 -10.55
C LEU A 68 17.14 -0.09 -12.05
N GLU A 69 18.25 -0.41 -12.70
CA GLU A 69 18.46 -0.10 -14.13
C GLU A 69 17.38 -0.71 -15.04
N THR A 70 16.92 -1.92 -14.72
CA THR A 70 15.97 -2.71 -15.54
C THR A 70 14.89 -3.38 -14.71
N SER A 71 14.63 -2.90 -13.49
CA SER A 71 13.62 -3.49 -12.61
C SER A 71 13.26 -2.56 -11.46
N LEU A 72 12.14 -2.82 -10.80
CA LEU A 72 11.70 -2.16 -9.58
C LEU A 72 11.65 -3.18 -8.45
N ARG A 73 12.49 -3.01 -7.44
CA ARG A 73 12.49 -3.85 -6.24
C ARG A 73 11.71 -3.17 -5.12
N ILE A 74 10.89 -3.95 -4.41
CA ILE A 74 10.16 -3.51 -3.22
C ILE A 74 10.65 -4.31 -2.02
N ARG A 75 11.05 -3.62 -0.94
CA ARG A 75 11.49 -4.25 0.31
C ARG A 75 10.72 -3.68 1.50
N ASN A 76 10.41 -4.51 2.48
CA ASN A 76 9.79 -4.11 3.73
C ASN A 76 10.80 -4.18 4.87
N ARG A 77 10.80 -3.18 5.76
CA ARG A 77 11.53 -3.28 7.02
C ARG A 77 10.67 -3.97 8.06
N LEU A 78 11.13 -5.12 8.53
CA LEU A 78 10.48 -5.94 9.54
C LEU A 78 11.45 -6.13 10.69
N ASP A 79 11.11 -5.61 11.87
CA ASP A 79 11.94 -5.69 13.09
C ASP A 79 13.40 -5.28 12.83
N GLY A 80 13.59 -4.19 12.08
CA GLY A 80 14.90 -3.64 11.74
C GLY A 80 15.60 -4.28 10.53
N LYS A 81 15.10 -5.40 9.99
CA LYS A 81 15.68 -6.10 8.83
C LYS A 81 14.95 -5.75 7.55
N LEU A 82 15.69 -5.59 6.44
CA LEU A 82 15.11 -5.41 5.11
C LEU A 82 14.83 -6.77 4.47
N ILE A 83 13.58 -7.01 4.12
CA ILE A 83 13.10 -8.24 3.48
C ILE A 83 12.56 -7.87 2.10
N GLU A 84 12.97 -8.59 1.06
CA GLU A 84 12.43 -8.41 -0.29
C GLU A 84 10.99 -8.92 -0.35
N ALA A 85 10.08 -8.10 -0.86
CA ALA A 85 8.65 -8.41 -0.97
C ALA A 85 8.25 -8.72 -2.42
N ALA A 86 8.74 -7.92 -3.37
CA ALA A 86 8.47 -8.11 -4.80
C ALA A 86 9.58 -7.50 -5.66
N THR A 87 9.75 -8.05 -6.86
CA THR A 87 10.59 -7.49 -7.91
C THR A 87 9.79 -7.48 -9.21
N HIS A 88 9.61 -6.30 -9.78
CA HIS A 88 8.93 -6.09 -11.07
C HIS A 88 9.98 -5.79 -12.15
N PRO A 89 9.79 -6.26 -13.39
CA PRO A 89 10.67 -5.91 -14.51
C PRO A 89 10.56 -4.43 -14.89
#